data_AF-A9KIK8-F1
#
_entry.id   AF-A9KIK8-F1
#
_cell.length_a   1.000
_cell.length_b   1.000
_cell.length_c   1.000
_cell.angle_alpha   90.00
_cell.angle_beta   90.00
_cell.angle_gamma   90.00
#
_symmetry.space_group_name_H-M   'P 1'
#
loop_
_entity.id
_entity.type
_entity.pdbx_description
1 polymer ?
#
loop_
_entity_poly.entity_id
_entity_poly.type
_entity_poly.pdbx_seq_one_letter_code
_entity_poly.pdbx_strand_id
1 'polypeptide(L)'
;MKKTYNDELDNSIKIEIPELEVEWPEIDITNESNNSDLAIDPEKNPNDFIPMAKYHKWKKYRLHITIAGIILGMFLMTGFIWYNIYGPFKSKLVFDLNALDNIYSYLINKDNQNVYLILDESADVLYEENTSDNSPYQYSVLNQKVHWYLKENKLFYLTSKGSQMVTDNVIEFLPSRDGLKVFYIVNQEDNSSLYEYKLESDSSVLIDNNVVDRDFCISPDSNIVAYQKLTTENNVTETYFYTQGNKLLKGTNMIPIAISNNGTQFYYVQNGNLIVQSDGFRNQLMKVPNNDLTNLLLFNQDHTELEYINDNNWYLSMNGKAGVKLKYYEILNVSWYLKFGVYLNYWNTIFTFNIPHLSEIQTFTKSLTYQDWLDNTKKSYGIISNNKLFYLSDGAVYFMESQPDKPDKITKISGDLYIKQLVPSEDNSFCYVLTVVGDLYQIDMNGNQKLCLNRVTEIFQNYWQGEEEFYFGRKSSRTIVSSSGSLYQLFYRKEDNTITEVEGADCVTIISDQYRVIYQDVAYQSDYYYYMLKNGKGIKVNFPLNSDN
;
A
#
# COMPACT_ATOMS: atom_id res chain seq x y z
N MET A 1 -15.00 -45.72 23.30
CA MET A 1 -13.73 -45.36 23.97
C MET A 1 -13.58 -43.85 23.90
N LYS A 2 -13.93 -43.17 25.00
CA LYS A 2 -13.76 -41.72 25.16
C LYS A 2 -12.30 -41.44 25.50
N LYS A 3 -11.61 -40.60 24.73
CA LYS A 3 -10.33 -40.00 25.11
C LYS A 3 -10.60 -38.58 25.58
N THR A 4 -10.18 -38.34 26.81
CA THR A 4 -10.17 -37.09 27.56
C THR A 4 -9.11 -36.15 26.96
N TYR A 5 -9.50 -34.91 26.65
CA TYR A 5 -8.56 -33.80 26.49
C TYR A 5 -8.50 -33.05 27.83
N ASN A 6 -7.30 -32.91 28.37
CA ASN A 6 -7.01 -32.05 29.51
C ASN A 6 -6.82 -30.62 28.99
N ASP A 7 -7.61 -29.69 29.52
CA ASP A 7 -7.33 -28.26 29.48
C ASP A 7 -6.24 -27.96 30.53
N GLU A 8 -5.08 -27.45 30.08
CA GLU A 8 -4.10 -26.84 30.98
C GLU A 8 -4.38 -25.34 31.10
N LEU A 9 -4.29 -24.91 32.36
CA LEU A 9 -4.69 -23.62 32.92
C LEU A 9 -3.74 -22.47 32.53
N ASP A 10 -4.35 -21.30 32.36
CA ASP A 10 -3.77 -19.96 32.43
C ASP A 10 -2.75 -19.81 33.58
N ASN A 11 -1.49 -19.54 33.25
CA ASN A 11 -0.49 -19.07 34.20
C ASN A 11 -0.41 -17.54 34.14
N SER A 12 -1.23 -16.87 34.94
CA SER A 12 -1.05 -15.45 35.26
C SER A 12 0.20 -15.26 36.12
N ILE A 13 1.23 -14.61 35.58
CA ILE A 13 2.42 -14.23 36.36
C ILE A 13 2.03 -13.08 37.30
N LYS A 14 1.93 -13.38 38.59
CA LYS A 14 1.72 -12.42 39.68
C LYS A 14 3.11 -11.90 40.10
N ILE A 15 3.43 -10.65 39.77
CA ILE A 15 4.65 -10.00 40.26
C ILE A 15 4.32 -9.43 41.66
N GLU A 16 4.86 -10.05 42.70
CA GLU A 16 4.85 -9.50 44.06
C GLU A 16 5.93 -8.42 44.18
N ILE A 17 5.51 -7.19 44.52
CA ILE A 17 6.40 -6.09 44.88
C ILE A 17 6.66 -6.21 46.39
N PRO A 18 7.91 -6.35 46.86
CA PRO A 18 8.17 -6.36 48.30
C PRO A 18 7.97 -4.95 48.88
N GLU A 19 7.14 -4.86 49.92
CA GLU A 19 7.00 -3.67 50.76
C GLU A 19 8.34 -3.35 51.43
N LEU A 20 8.81 -2.12 51.23
CA LEU A 20 10.00 -1.60 51.86
C LEU A 20 9.58 -0.91 53.17
N GLU A 21 9.73 -1.59 54.31
CA GLU A 21 9.62 -0.97 55.63
C GLU A 21 10.78 0.03 55.81
N VAL A 22 10.44 1.32 55.88
CA VAL A 22 11.39 2.39 56.20
C VAL A 22 11.17 2.78 57.66
N GLU A 23 12.00 2.23 58.56
CA GLU A 23 12.11 2.73 59.93
C GLU A 23 12.87 4.07 59.93
N TRP A 24 12.16 5.15 60.27
CA TRP A 24 12.78 6.43 60.60
C TRP A 24 13.08 6.47 62.10
N PRO A 25 14.32 6.73 62.54
CA PRO A 25 14.56 7.01 63.95
C PRO A 25 14.11 8.44 64.25
N GLU A 26 13.10 8.58 65.11
CA GLU A 26 12.75 9.83 65.77
C GLU A 26 13.95 10.35 66.58
N ILE A 27 14.30 11.62 66.39
CA ILE A 27 15.22 12.33 67.28
C ILE A 27 14.39 13.34 68.06
N ASP A 28 14.15 13.01 69.33
CA ASP A 28 13.72 13.98 70.33
C ASP A 28 14.88 14.93 70.66
N ILE A 29 14.62 16.22 70.55
CA ILE A 29 15.48 17.28 71.10
C ILE A 29 14.73 17.90 72.29
N THR A 30 15.29 17.79 73.49
CA THR A 30 15.08 18.80 74.55
C THR A 30 16.36 19.02 75.37
N ASN A 31 16.52 20.28 75.76
CA ASN A 31 17.70 20.97 76.30
C ASN A 31 18.01 20.67 77.79
N GLU A 32 19.09 21.32 78.27
CA GLU A 32 19.48 21.60 79.67
C GLU A 32 20.29 20.50 80.38
N SER A 33 21.27 20.77 81.25
CA SER A 33 22.00 21.98 81.65
C SER A 33 23.26 21.55 82.41
N ASN A 34 24.20 22.50 82.51
CA ASN A 34 25.18 22.71 83.59
C ASN A 34 26.35 21.74 83.84
N ASN A 35 27.52 22.40 83.87
CA ASN A 35 28.68 22.19 84.77
C ASN A 35 29.45 20.86 84.61
N SER A 36 30.78 20.79 84.63
CA SER A 36 31.80 21.66 85.18
C SER A 36 33.16 21.32 84.55
N ASP A 37 34.09 22.25 84.68
CA ASP A 37 35.52 22.16 84.40
C ASP A 37 36.16 20.76 84.45
N LEU A 38 36.90 20.43 83.39
CA LEU A 38 38.11 19.62 83.49
C LEU A 38 39.12 20.14 82.47
N ALA A 39 40.00 21.00 82.97
CA ALA A 39 41.28 21.31 82.33
C ALA A 39 42.01 19.99 82.06
N ILE A 40 42.18 19.65 80.78
CA ILE A 40 43.10 18.59 80.36
C ILE A 40 44.35 19.29 79.82
N ASP A 41 45.39 19.19 80.63
CA ASP A 41 46.79 19.49 80.36
C ASP A 41 47.22 18.95 78.96
N PRO A 42 47.66 19.78 78.01
CA PRO A 42 47.95 19.36 76.64
C PRO A 42 49.24 18.54 76.48
N GLU A 43 49.95 18.21 77.55
CA GLU A 43 51.23 17.47 77.48
C GLU A 43 51.13 15.95 77.67
N LYS A 44 49.93 15.35 77.68
CA LYS A 44 49.82 13.88 77.71
C LYS A 44 48.88 13.35 76.64
N ASN A 45 49.48 12.62 75.69
CA ASN A 45 48.92 11.81 74.59
C ASN A 45 48.62 12.51 73.25
N PRO A 46 49.52 12.39 72.25
CA PRO A 46 49.28 12.88 70.87
C PRO A 46 48.30 12.02 70.05
N ASN A 47 47.81 10.89 70.59
CA ASN A 47 47.10 9.88 69.80
C ASN A 47 45.58 10.11 69.68
N ASP A 48 44.98 11.04 70.42
CA ASP A 48 43.53 11.31 70.35
C ASP A 48 43.15 12.46 69.38
N PHE A 49 44.13 13.12 68.75
CA PHE A 49 43.87 14.18 67.75
C PHE A 49 43.54 13.62 66.35
N ILE A 50 43.99 12.41 66.03
CA ILE A 50 43.83 11.80 64.70
C ILE A 50 42.38 11.35 64.43
N PRO A 51 41.63 10.76 65.39
CA PRO A 51 40.22 10.41 65.19
C PRO A 51 39.32 11.63 64.99
N MET A 52 39.54 12.72 65.73
CA MET A 52 38.73 13.95 65.65
C MET A 52 38.91 14.68 64.31
N ALA A 53 40.14 14.77 63.80
CA ALA A 53 40.43 15.37 62.49
C ALA A 53 39.87 14.53 61.33
N LYS A 54 39.92 13.19 61.44
CA LYS A 54 39.29 12.28 60.45
C LYS A 54 37.76 12.39 60.48
N TYR A 55 37.14 12.48 61.66
CA TYR A 55 35.70 12.67 61.80
C TYR A 55 35.23 14.01 61.21
N HIS A 56 35.95 15.10 61.45
CA HIS A 56 35.62 16.40 60.85
C HIS A 56 35.80 16.45 59.32
N LYS A 57 36.87 15.82 58.79
CA LYS A 57 37.02 15.65 57.34
C LYS A 57 35.88 14.82 56.77
N TRP A 58 35.53 13.70 57.39
CA TRP A 58 34.46 12.81 56.90
C TRP A 58 33.08 13.50 56.94
N LYS A 59 32.78 14.27 57.98
CA LYS A 59 31.53 15.05 58.09
C LYS A 59 31.46 16.16 57.03
N LYS A 60 32.58 16.81 56.71
CA LYS A 60 32.68 17.80 55.62
C LYS A 60 32.51 17.17 54.23
N TYR A 61 33.14 16.01 53.99
CA TYR A 61 32.97 15.26 52.74
C TYR A 61 31.55 14.72 52.57
N ARG A 62 30.92 14.22 53.64
CA ARG A 62 29.52 13.75 53.61
C ARG A 62 28.57 14.89 53.26
N LEU A 63 28.76 16.07 53.87
CA LEU A 63 27.99 17.26 53.52
C LEU A 63 28.16 17.64 52.02
N HIS A 64 29.39 17.58 51.50
CA HIS A 64 29.65 17.91 50.09
C HIS A 64 29.10 16.84 49.13
N ILE A 65 29.15 15.56 49.49
CA ILE A 65 28.55 14.46 48.73
C ILE A 65 27.03 14.58 48.72
N THR A 66 26.41 14.91 49.86
CA THR A 66 24.96 15.13 49.94
C THR A 66 24.53 16.34 49.11
N ILE A 67 25.27 17.46 49.19
CA ILE A 67 25.00 18.64 48.35
C ILE A 67 25.18 18.31 46.87
N ALA A 68 26.24 17.59 46.49
CA ALA A 68 26.44 17.16 45.10
C ALA A 68 25.32 16.22 44.61
N GLY A 69 24.85 15.31 45.47
CA GLY A 69 23.71 14.44 45.19
C GLY A 69 22.39 15.20 45.02
N ILE A 70 22.15 16.23 45.85
CA ILE A 70 20.98 17.11 45.71
C ILE A 70 21.06 17.92 44.41
N ILE A 71 22.22 18.48 44.07
CA ILE A 71 22.41 19.24 42.83
C ILE A 71 22.24 18.34 41.61
N LEU A 72 22.81 17.13 41.63
CA LEU A 72 22.64 16.15 40.55
C LEU A 72 21.18 15.70 40.44
N GLY A 73 20.52 15.45 41.57
CA GLY A 73 19.10 15.11 41.64
C GLY A 73 18.21 16.24 41.09
N MET A 74 18.51 17.50 41.43
CA MET A 74 17.85 18.68 40.85
C MET A 74 18.11 18.78 39.36
N PHE A 75 19.33 18.57 38.88
CA PHE A 75 19.63 18.55 37.44
C PHE A 75 18.88 17.44 36.70
N LEU A 76 18.81 16.24 37.27
CA LEU A 76 18.05 15.12 36.71
C LEU A 76 16.55 15.40 36.74
N MET A 77 15.99 15.89 37.85
CA MET A 77 14.58 16.29 37.94
C MET A 77 14.25 17.40 36.96
N THR A 78 15.11 18.40 36.82
CA THR A 78 14.91 19.49 35.85
C THR A 78 15.02 18.93 34.44
N GLY A 79 15.94 18.01 34.16
CA GLY A 79 16.05 17.29 32.89
C GLY A 79 14.83 16.41 32.59
N PHE A 80 14.24 15.73 33.58
CA PHE A 80 13.03 14.92 33.45
C PHE A 80 11.77 15.77 33.32
N ILE A 81 11.68 16.89 34.06
CA ILE A 81 10.59 17.86 33.92
C ILE A 81 10.70 18.55 32.56
N TRP A 82 11.89 18.91 32.11
CA TRP A 82 12.12 19.45 30.77
C TRP A 82 11.86 18.40 29.69
N TYR A 83 12.14 17.11 29.94
CA TYR A 83 11.74 16.01 29.06
C TYR A 83 10.24 15.71 29.10
N ASN A 84 9.54 15.89 30.21
CA ASN A 84 8.09 15.69 30.28
C ASN A 84 7.31 16.90 29.73
N ILE A 85 7.82 18.13 29.94
CA ILE A 85 7.21 19.37 29.44
C ILE A 85 7.59 19.61 27.98
N TYR A 86 8.83 19.30 27.58
CA TYR A 86 9.35 19.58 26.23
C TYR A 86 9.81 18.35 25.44
N GLY A 87 9.94 17.16 26.03
CA GLY A 87 10.16 15.91 25.29
C GLY A 87 9.02 15.51 24.35
N PRO A 88 7.77 16.00 24.48
CA PRO A 88 6.78 15.89 23.41
C PRO A 88 7.10 16.77 22.17
N PHE A 89 8.17 17.58 22.21
CA PHE A 89 8.66 18.32 21.03
C PHE A 89 9.79 17.59 20.28
N LYS A 90 10.15 16.36 20.66
CA LYS A 90 10.77 15.43 19.70
C LYS A 90 9.65 14.89 18.80
N SER A 91 9.50 15.55 17.65
CA SER A 91 8.60 15.18 16.56
C SER A 91 7.23 14.75 17.06
N LYS A 92 6.40 15.71 17.46
CA LYS A 92 4.98 15.53 17.20
C LYS A 92 4.92 15.24 15.70
N LEU A 93 4.68 13.98 15.32
CA LEU A 93 4.35 13.62 13.94
C LEU A 93 3.35 14.70 13.51
N VAL A 94 3.75 15.58 12.59
CA VAL A 94 2.87 16.65 12.12
C VAL A 94 1.63 16.02 11.47
N PHE A 95 1.78 14.77 11.03
CA PHE A 95 0.76 13.90 10.49
C PHE A 95 0.68 12.57 11.26
N ASP A 96 -0.33 12.38 12.11
CA ASP A 96 -0.70 11.04 12.56
C ASP A 96 -1.44 10.32 11.43
N LEU A 97 -0.69 9.53 10.66
CA LEU A 97 -1.20 8.75 9.53
C LEU A 97 -2.21 7.68 9.95
N ASN A 98 -2.19 7.25 11.22
CA ASN A 98 -3.18 6.30 11.73
C ASN A 98 -4.54 6.99 11.99
N ALA A 99 -4.54 8.31 12.14
CA ALA A 99 -5.74 9.12 12.29
C ALA A 99 -6.26 9.69 10.96
N LEU A 100 -5.65 9.35 9.82
CA LEU A 100 -6.17 9.67 8.50
C LEU A 100 -7.10 8.55 8.03
N ASP A 101 -8.27 8.96 7.58
CA ASP A 101 -9.20 8.09 6.88
C ASP A 101 -8.65 7.75 5.49
N ASN A 102 -9.00 6.56 5.00
CA ASN A 102 -8.69 6.20 3.63
C ASN A 102 -9.49 7.07 2.65
N ILE A 103 -8.87 7.37 1.52
CA ILE A 103 -9.44 8.11 0.40
C ILE A 103 -9.43 7.27 -0.87
N TYR A 104 -10.26 7.64 -1.82
CA TYR A 104 -10.72 6.67 -2.81
C TYR A 104 -10.97 7.27 -4.18
N SER A 105 -10.32 6.70 -5.20
CA SER A 105 -10.45 7.16 -6.57
C SER A 105 -11.50 6.41 -7.39
N TYR A 106 -12.28 7.17 -8.15
CA TYR A 106 -13.33 6.64 -9.03
C TYR A 106 -13.28 7.29 -10.39
N LEU A 107 -13.62 6.51 -11.41
CA LEU A 107 -14.02 7.01 -12.70
C LEU A 107 -15.51 6.75 -12.87
N ILE A 108 -16.28 7.81 -13.13
CA ILE A 108 -17.71 7.73 -13.42
C ILE A 108 -18.01 8.35 -14.77
N ASN A 109 -19.12 7.97 -15.39
CA ASN A 109 -19.65 8.67 -16.55
C ASN A 109 -20.76 9.63 -16.08
N LYS A 110 -20.53 10.93 -16.21
CA LYS A 110 -21.45 12.02 -15.85
C LYS A 110 -21.65 12.86 -17.10
N ASP A 111 -22.89 12.99 -17.56
CA ASP A 111 -23.27 13.81 -18.73
C ASP A 111 -22.48 13.51 -20.02
N ASN A 112 -22.25 12.21 -20.32
CA ASN A 112 -21.42 11.70 -21.42
C ASN A 112 -19.93 12.07 -21.32
N GLN A 113 -19.47 12.51 -20.15
CA GLN A 113 -18.06 12.77 -19.86
C GLN A 113 -17.59 11.84 -18.76
N ASN A 114 -16.32 11.43 -18.85
CA ASN A 114 -15.70 10.63 -17.81
C ASN A 114 -15.17 11.60 -16.74
N VAL A 115 -15.60 11.45 -15.49
CA VAL A 115 -15.21 12.30 -14.37
C VAL A 115 -14.46 11.46 -13.35
N TYR A 116 -13.32 11.97 -12.91
CA TYR A 116 -12.48 11.38 -11.87
C TYR A 116 -12.84 12.00 -10.52
N LEU A 117 -13.10 11.16 -9.52
CA LEU A 117 -13.50 11.59 -8.18
C LEU A 117 -12.57 11.01 -7.13
N ILE A 118 -12.22 11.80 -6.12
CA ILE A 118 -11.63 11.31 -4.87
C ILE A 118 -12.64 11.49 -3.74
N LEU A 119 -12.94 10.41 -3.03
CA LEU A 119 -13.92 10.35 -1.95
C LEU A 119 -13.23 9.96 -0.63
N ASP A 120 -13.77 10.36 0.52
CA ASP A 120 -13.30 9.90 1.85
C ASP A 120 -14.03 8.64 2.35
N GLU A 121 -13.74 8.22 3.59
CA GLU A 121 -14.41 7.11 4.28
C GLU A 121 -15.91 7.23 4.50
N SER A 122 -16.40 8.47 4.54
CA SER A 122 -17.82 8.81 4.63
C SER A 122 -18.45 9.02 3.25
N ALA A 123 -17.68 8.77 2.19
CA ALA A 123 -18.04 9.02 0.80
C ALA A 123 -18.38 10.49 0.50
N ASP A 124 -17.78 11.42 1.23
CA ASP A 124 -17.81 12.83 0.84
C ASP A 124 -16.81 13.06 -0.30
N VAL A 125 -17.23 13.85 -1.30
CA VAL A 125 -16.38 14.22 -2.44
C VAL A 125 -15.32 15.20 -1.98
N LEU A 126 -14.07 14.74 -1.98
CA LEU A 126 -12.89 15.56 -1.65
C LEU A 126 -12.32 16.26 -2.89
N TYR A 127 -12.45 15.64 -4.06
CA TYR A 127 -11.92 16.14 -5.33
C TYR A 127 -12.72 15.61 -6.51
N GLU A 128 -12.91 16.46 -7.52
CA GLU A 128 -13.59 16.13 -8.79
C GLU A 128 -12.83 16.80 -9.94
N GLU A 129 -12.50 16.02 -10.98
CA GLU A 129 -11.83 16.51 -12.19
C GLU A 129 -12.39 15.83 -13.44
N ASN A 130 -12.60 16.62 -14.50
CA ASN A 130 -13.05 16.10 -15.78
C ASN A 130 -11.88 15.46 -16.53
N THR A 131 -12.00 14.18 -16.91
CA THR A 131 -10.88 13.46 -17.55
C THR A 131 -10.58 13.91 -18.98
N SER A 132 -11.44 14.74 -19.57
CA SER A 132 -11.11 15.42 -20.84
C SER A 132 -9.96 16.40 -20.69
N ASP A 133 -9.73 16.91 -19.49
CA ASP A 133 -8.87 18.07 -19.26
C ASP A 133 -7.48 17.64 -18.76
N ASN A 134 -7.37 16.54 -18.01
CA ASN A 134 -6.11 15.87 -17.65
C ASN A 134 -6.34 14.39 -17.35
N SER A 135 -5.40 13.53 -17.78
CA SER A 135 -5.30 12.16 -17.26
C SER A 135 -4.68 12.19 -15.86
N PRO A 136 -5.22 11.46 -14.87
CA PRO A 136 -4.64 11.43 -13.53
C PRO A 136 -3.24 10.78 -13.56
N TYR A 137 -2.28 11.38 -12.85
CA TYR A 137 -0.92 10.85 -12.66
C TYR A 137 -0.89 9.56 -11.83
N GLN A 138 -1.98 9.23 -11.15
CA GLN A 138 -2.14 8.03 -10.34
C GLN A 138 -3.45 7.33 -10.73
N TYR A 139 -3.35 6.08 -11.17
CA TYR A 139 -4.50 5.20 -11.19
C TYR A 139 -4.71 4.58 -9.81
N SER A 140 -5.95 4.16 -9.56
CA SER A 140 -6.42 3.62 -8.28
C SER A 140 -5.43 2.63 -7.66
N VAL A 141 -4.65 3.09 -6.71
CA VAL A 141 -3.90 2.21 -5.81
C VAL A 141 -4.85 1.83 -4.69
N LEU A 142 -4.96 0.54 -4.42
CA LEU A 142 -5.72 0.04 -3.28
C LEU A 142 -5.14 0.66 -1.99
N ASN A 143 -5.99 1.18 -1.10
CA ASN A 143 -5.58 1.70 0.22
C ASN A 143 -4.78 3.02 0.24
N GLN A 144 -5.21 4.05 -0.50
CA GLN A 144 -4.59 5.37 -0.38
C GLN A 144 -5.16 6.15 0.82
N LYS A 145 -4.29 6.73 1.65
CA LYS A 145 -4.65 7.78 2.64
C LYS A 145 -4.39 9.20 2.13
N VAL A 146 -3.63 9.27 1.03
CA VAL A 146 -3.07 10.50 0.48
C VAL A 146 -3.10 10.38 -1.04
N HIS A 147 -3.63 11.39 -1.71
CA HIS A 147 -3.71 11.45 -3.17
C HIS A 147 -2.89 12.65 -3.63
N TRP A 148 -1.95 12.41 -4.53
CA TRP A 148 -1.08 13.46 -5.04
C TRP A 148 -1.55 13.90 -6.42
N TYR A 149 -1.63 15.21 -6.62
CA TYR A 149 -2.07 15.77 -7.88
C TYR A 149 -1.34 17.09 -8.18
N LEU A 150 -1.27 17.41 -9.48
CA LEU A 150 -0.77 18.68 -9.98
C LEU A 150 -1.93 19.52 -10.47
N LYS A 151 -1.96 20.80 -10.06
CA LYS A 151 -2.89 21.78 -10.61
C LYS A 151 -2.13 23.09 -10.85
N GLU A 152 -2.14 23.57 -12.08
CA GLU A 152 -1.42 24.82 -12.48
C GLU A 152 0.07 24.81 -12.06
N ASN A 153 0.79 23.70 -12.32
CA ASN A 153 2.19 23.49 -11.90
C ASN A 153 2.43 23.57 -10.39
N LYS A 154 1.39 23.45 -9.55
CA LYS A 154 1.52 23.35 -8.10
C LYS A 154 1.23 21.92 -7.68
N LEU A 155 2.10 21.36 -6.84
CA LEU A 155 1.95 20.03 -6.30
C LEU A 155 1.15 20.09 -5.01
N PHE A 156 0.12 19.25 -4.94
CA PHE A 156 -0.75 19.13 -3.79
C PHE A 156 -0.77 17.68 -3.31
N TYR A 157 -1.03 17.51 -2.02
CA TYR A 157 -1.57 16.27 -1.50
C TYR A 157 -2.96 16.50 -0.93
N LEU A 158 -3.84 15.53 -1.13
CA LEU A 158 -5.21 15.50 -0.65
C LEU A 158 -5.34 14.40 0.40
N THR A 159 -6.02 14.71 1.50
CA THR A 159 -6.44 13.76 2.53
C THR A 159 -7.92 13.96 2.86
N SER A 160 -8.49 13.13 3.73
CA SER A 160 -9.87 13.35 4.24
C SER A 160 -10.08 14.72 4.90
N LYS A 161 -9.00 15.37 5.34
CA LYS A 161 -9.04 16.72 5.95
C LYS A 161 -8.98 17.86 4.94
N GLY A 162 -8.83 17.55 3.66
CA GLY A 162 -8.70 18.52 2.58
C GLY A 162 -7.32 18.48 1.91
N SER A 163 -7.12 19.44 1.00
CA SER A 163 -5.92 19.56 0.17
C SER A 163 -4.92 20.56 0.75
N GLN A 164 -3.64 20.22 0.67
CA GLN A 164 -2.53 21.08 1.05
C GLN A 164 -1.52 21.17 -0.08
N MET A 165 -1.10 22.41 -0.37
CA MET A 165 -0.05 22.70 -1.33
C MET A 165 1.31 22.36 -0.72
N VAL A 166 2.14 21.63 -1.46
CA VAL A 166 3.54 21.36 -1.10
C VAL A 166 4.45 22.43 -1.66
N THR A 167 4.34 22.70 -2.95
CA THR A 167 5.22 23.66 -3.65
C THR A 167 4.64 24.04 -5.00
N ASP A 168 5.18 25.10 -5.59
CA ASP A 168 4.90 25.53 -6.95
C ASP A 168 6.01 25.13 -7.94
N ASN A 169 5.79 25.45 -9.22
CA ASN A 169 6.70 25.22 -10.35
C ASN A 169 7.10 23.74 -10.55
N VAL A 170 6.25 22.81 -10.15
CA VAL A 170 6.48 21.38 -10.32
C VAL A 170 6.11 20.99 -11.75
N ILE A 171 7.07 20.37 -12.45
CA ILE A 171 6.87 19.84 -13.81
C ILE A 171 6.38 18.39 -13.74
N GLU A 172 6.83 17.66 -12.72
CA GLU A 172 6.61 16.22 -12.60
C GLU A 172 6.79 15.75 -11.17
N PHE A 173 6.06 14.70 -10.82
CA PHE A 173 6.22 14.00 -9.56
C PHE A 173 5.94 12.51 -9.70
N LEU A 174 6.52 11.72 -8.81
CA LEU A 174 6.22 10.31 -8.62
C LEU A 174 6.03 10.06 -7.11
N PRO A 175 4.85 9.59 -6.67
CA PRO A 175 4.61 9.25 -5.27
C PRO A 175 5.35 7.95 -4.89
N SER A 176 5.61 7.76 -3.61
CA SER A 176 5.91 6.41 -3.09
C SER A 176 4.67 5.53 -3.19
N ARG A 177 4.89 4.21 -3.16
CA ARG A 177 3.80 3.21 -3.22
C ARG A 177 2.77 3.39 -2.09
N ASP A 178 3.23 3.77 -0.90
CA ASP A 178 2.38 4.05 0.27
C ASP A 178 1.78 5.47 0.29
N GLY A 179 2.16 6.33 -0.67
CA GLY A 179 1.72 7.72 -0.77
C GLY A 179 2.29 8.66 0.29
N LEU A 180 3.14 8.18 1.21
CA LEU A 180 3.68 8.96 2.33
C LEU A 180 4.85 9.86 1.97
N LYS A 181 5.44 9.61 0.80
CA LYS A 181 6.52 10.40 0.23
C LYS A 181 6.21 10.70 -1.22
N VAL A 182 6.81 11.76 -1.74
CA VAL A 182 6.76 12.07 -3.15
C VAL A 182 8.10 12.59 -3.59
N PHE A 183 8.54 12.17 -4.76
CA PHE A 183 9.70 12.72 -5.43
C PHE A 183 9.21 13.60 -6.57
N TYR A 184 9.75 14.80 -6.70
CA TYR A 184 9.23 15.76 -7.66
C TYR A 184 10.33 16.68 -8.20
N ILE A 185 10.13 17.14 -9.43
CA ILE A 185 11.03 18.03 -10.14
C ILE A 185 10.41 19.42 -10.22
N VAL A 186 11.18 20.42 -9.78
CA VAL A 186 10.83 21.84 -9.86
C VAL A 186 11.61 22.47 -11.00
N ASN A 187 10.90 23.19 -11.88
CA ASN A 187 11.52 24.07 -12.87
C ASN A 187 12.05 25.33 -12.19
N GLN A 188 13.30 25.67 -12.45
CA GLN A 188 13.89 26.96 -12.11
C GLN A 188 14.36 27.61 -13.41
N GLU A 189 14.54 28.94 -13.43
CA GLU A 189 14.71 29.74 -14.67
C GLU A 189 15.66 29.13 -15.70
N ASP A 190 16.77 28.53 -15.26
CA ASP A 190 17.81 27.96 -16.13
C ASP A 190 18.07 26.45 -15.91
N ASN A 191 17.40 25.80 -14.94
CA ASN A 191 17.66 24.41 -14.57
C ASN A 191 16.50 23.75 -13.80
N SER A 192 16.53 22.43 -13.70
CA SER A 192 15.56 21.66 -12.92
C SER A 192 16.21 21.02 -11.70
N SER A 193 15.45 20.90 -10.61
CA SER A 193 15.93 20.33 -9.35
C SER A 193 14.99 19.24 -8.82
N LEU A 194 15.56 18.13 -8.36
CA LEU A 194 14.82 16.99 -7.82
C LEU A 194 14.76 17.07 -6.29
N TYR A 195 13.57 16.88 -5.74
CA TYR A 195 13.30 16.93 -4.31
C TYR A 195 12.61 15.64 -3.85
N GLU A 196 12.81 15.29 -2.58
CA GLU A 196 12.01 14.34 -1.81
C GLU A 196 11.18 15.13 -0.81
N TYR A 197 9.86 14.98 -0.83
CA TYR A 197 8.99 15.44 0.24
C TYR A 197 8.50 14.25 1.07
N LYS A 198 8.54 14.40 2.40
CA LYS A 198 8.01 13.41 3.35
C LYS A 198 6.85 14.01 4.11
N LEU A 199 5.71 13.34 4.07
CA LEU A 199 4.50 13.81 4.73
C LEU A 199 4.65 13.82 6.26
N GLU A 200 5.34 12.83 6.84
CA GLU A 200 5.56 12.72 8.29
C GLU A 200 6.31 13.94 8.88
N SER A 201 7.27 14.48 8.13
CA SER A 201 8.07 15.62 8.56
C SER A 201 7.65 16.96 7.95
N ASP A 202 6.63 16.96 7.08
CA ASP A 202 6.11 18.14 6.35
C ASP A 202 7.26 18.96 5.73
N SER A 203 8.19 18.26 5.07
CA SER A 203 9.44 18.89 4.61
C SER A 203 9.94 18.32 3.31
N SER A 204 10.42 19.21 2.44
CA SER A 204 11.16 18.87 1.23
C SER A 204 12.67 18.90 1.45
N VAL A 205 13.36 17.91 0.90
CA VAL A 205 14.82 17.80 0.88
C VAL A 205 15.29 17.80 -0.57
N LEU A 206 16.24 18.67 -0.88
CA LEU A 206 16.89 18.69 -2.19
C LEU A 206 17.77 17.43 -2.37
N ILE A 207 17.54 16.68 -3.44
CA ILE A 207 18.36 15.53 -3.83
C ILE A 207 19.51 15.98 -4.74
N ASP A 208 19.17 16.71 -5.80
CA ASP A 208 20.15 17.22 -6.76
C ASP A 208 19.60 18.39 -7.58
N ASN A 209 20.52 19.17 -8.14
CA ASN A 209 20.23 20.23 -9.11
C ASN A 209 20.67 19.77 -10.52
N ASN A 210 20.19 20.49 -11.53
CA ASN A 210 20.45 20.21 -12.95
C ASN A 210 20.01 18.80 -13.35
N VAL A 211 18.89 18.33 -12.79
CA VAL A 211 18.31 17.04 -13.20
C VAL A 211 17.66 17.18 -14.57
N VAL A 212 17.62 16.08 -15.32
CA VAL A 212 16.87 16.02 -16.57
C VAL A 212 15.41 15.81 -16.24
N ASP A 213 14.54 16.64 -16.82
CA ASP A 213 13.09 16.49 -16.69
C ASP A 213 12.65 15.11 -17.20
N ARG A 214 11.70 14.43 -16.53
CA ARG A 214 11.08 13.17 -17.00
C ARG A 214 11.94 11.92 -17.03
N ASP A 215 13.20 12.05 -16.65
CA ASP A 215 14.16 10.94 -16.63
C ASP A 215 14.47 10.50 -15.19
N PHE A 216 13.42 10.18 -14.41
CA PHE A 216 13.57 9.54 -13.10
C PHE A 216 12.52 8.45 -12.81
N CYS A 217 12.88 7.50 -11.95
CA CYS A 217 11.98 6.43 -11.50
C CYS A 217 12.28 6.04 -10.04
N ILE A 218 11.30 5.39 -9.40
CA ILE A 218 11.35 4.97 -7.99
C ILE A 218 11.21 3.44 -7.92
N SER A 219 11.94 2.80 -7.01
CA SER A 219 11.73 1.39 -6.68
C SER A 219 10.35 1.17 -6.00
N PRO A 220 9.71 -0.01 -6.14
CA PRO A 220 8.40 -0.27 -5.54
C PRO A 220 8.36 -0.14 -4.01
N ASP A 221 9.47 -0.46 -3.33
CA ASP A 221 9.68 -0.24 -1.89
C ASP A 221 9.94 1.22 -1.51
N SER A 222 10.01 2.13 -2.49
CA SER A 222 10.20 3.57 -2.34
C SER A 222 11.49 3.98 -1.63
N ASN A 223 12.49 3.09 -1.57
CA ASN A 223 13.77 3.35 -0.92
C ASN A 223 14.83 3.92 -1.87
N ILE A 224 14.65 3.74 -3.19
CA ILE A 224 15.64 4.10 -4.20
C ILE A 224 14.98 4.94 -5.28
N VAL A 225 15.64 6.04 -5.64
CA VAL A 225 15.30 6.82 -6.83
C VAL A 225 16.46 6.79 -7.80
N ALA A 226 16.20 6.42 -9.05
CA ALA A 226 17.15 6.67 -10.13
C ALA A 226 16.73 7.93 -10.88
N TYR A 227 17.70 8.77 -11.21
CA TYR A 227 17.47 9.99 -11.96
C TYR A 227 18.68 10.33 -12.84
N GLN A 228 18.45 11.12 -13.89
CA GLN A 228 19.54 11.71 -14.68
C GLN A 228 19.87 13.14 -14.23
N LYS A 229 21.15 13.48 -14.40
CA LYS A 229 21.71 14.80 -14.17
C LYS A 229 22.48 15.28 -15.40
N LEU A 230 22.27 16.52 -15.80
CA LEU A 230 23.05 17.20 -16.83
C LEU A 230 24.46 17.49 -16.30
N THR A 231 25.47 17.13 -17.09
CA THR A 231 26.86 17.51 -16.82
C THR A 231 27.17 18.88 -17.43
N THR A 232 28.37 19.40 -17.17
CA THR A 232 28.88 20.61 -17.84
C THR A 232 29.29 20.35 -19.29
N GLU A 233 29.41 19.09 -19.70
CA GLU A 233 29.70 18.71 -21.08
C GLU A 233 28.41 18.65 -21.91
N ASN A 234 28.44 19.21 -23.11
CA ASN A 234 27.27 19.23 -24.00
C ASN A 234 26.79 17.80 -24.30
N ASN A 235 25.50 17.56 -24.10
CA ASN A 235 24.81 16.29 -24.39
C ASN A 235 25.31 15.07 -23.60
N VAL A 236 25.95 15.27 -22.45
CA VAL A 236 26.33 14.18 -21.54
C VAL A 236 25.50 14.27 -20.26
N THR A 237 24.80 13.18 -19.95
CA THR A 237 24.07 13.01 -18.69
C THR A 237 24.73 11.94 -17.82
N GLU A 238 24.61 12.09 -16.51
CA GLU A 238 25.02 11.11 -15.52
C GLU A 238 23.79 10.58 -14.78
N THR A 239 23.75 9.27 -14.57
CA THR A 239 22.62 8.60 -13.93
C THR A 239 23.01 8.17 -12.53
N TYR A 240 22.22 8.56 -11.54
CA TYR A 240 22.50 8.32 -10.14
C TYR A 240 21.40 7.49 -9.49
N PHE A 241 21.77 6.65 -8.53
CA PHE A 241 20.85 6.13 -7.53
C PHE A 241 20.95 6.98 -6.26
N TYR A 242 19.81 7.41 -5.75
CA TYR A 242 19.68 8.07 -4.47
C TYR A 242 19.04 7.13 -3.46
N THR A 243 19.70 6.94 -2.32
CA THR A 243 19.20 6.12 -1.20
C THR A 243 19.61 6.78 0.12
N GLN A 244 18.63 7.19 0.92
CA GLN A 244 18.83 7.73 2.27
C GLN A 244 19.93 8.80 2.37
N GLY A 245 19.89 9.81 1.49
CA GLY A 245 20.87 10.90 1.49
C GLY A 245 22.16 10.62 0.71
N ASN A 246 22.39 9.37 0.27
CA ASN A 246 23.59 8.99 -0.47
C ASN A 246 23.30 8.90 -1.97
N LYS A 247 24.27 9.35 -2.77
CA LYS A 247 24.23 9.28 -4.24
C LYS A 247 25.28 8.32 -4.75
N LEU A 248 24.88 7.43 -5.65
CA LEU A 248 25.75 6.47 -6.31
C LEU A 248 25.66 6.64 -7.82
N LEU A 249 26.76 7.01 -8.48
CA LEU A 249 26.85 7.07 -9.94
C LEU A 249 26.72 5.66 -10.54
N LYS A 250 25.80 5.50 -11.50
CA LYS A 250 25.56 4.24 -12.21
C LYS A 250 26.17 4.22 -13.61
N GLY A 251 26.30 5.37 -14.24
CA GLY A 251 26.95 5.54 -15.53
C GLY A 251 26.47 6.79 -16.25
N THR A 252 26.82 6.90 -17.53
CA THR A 252 26.53 8.08 -18.37
C THR A 252 25.54 7.75 -19.49
N ASN A 253 24.68 8.72 -19.84
CA ASN A 253 23.69 8.61 -20.90
C ASN A 253 22.75 7.39 -20.72
N MET A 254 22.33 7.10 -19.48
CA MET A 254 21.43 5.98 -19.15
C MET A 254 20.09 6.52 -18.67
N ILE A 255 19.05 6.46 -19.49
CA ILE A 255 17.71 6.97 -19.12
C ILE A 255 17.05 5.94 -18.21
N PRO A 256 16.82 6.24 -16.92
CA PRO A 256 16.26 5.28 -15.97
C PRO A 256 14.79 5.00 -16.31
N ILE A 257 14.43 3.72 -16.41
CA ILE A 257 13.06 3.28 -16.73
C ILE A 257 12.39 2.69 -15.49
N ALA A 258 13.05 1.73 -14.84
CA ALA A 258 12.54 1.08 -13.63
C ALA A 258 13.68 0.50 -12.79
N ILE A 259 13.43 0.32 -11.50
CA ILE A 259 14.36 -0.31 -10.55
C ILE A 259 13.56 -1.29 -9.71
N SER A 260 14.12 -2.46 -9.41
CA SER A 260 13.51 -3.41 -8.47
C SER A 260 13.68 -2.99 -7.02
N ASN A 261 12.99 -3.69 -6.12
CA ASN A 261 13.23 -3.55 -4.68
C ASN A 261 14.71 -3.73 -4.35
N ASN A 262 15.24 -2.87 -3.48
CA ASN A 262 16.66 -2.80 -3.12
C ASN A 262 17.65 -2.59 -4.29
N GLY A 263 17.18 -2.29 -5.51
CA GLY A 263 18.06 -1.92 -6.64
C GLY A 263 18.84 -3.08 -7.24
N THR A 264 18.37 -4.31 -7.05
CA THR A 264 19.00 -5.53 -7.59
C THR A 264 18.96 -5.58 -9.11
N GLN A 265 17.92 -4.99 -9.71
CA GLN A 265 17.71 -4.89 -11.15
C GLN A 265 17.48 -3.43 -11.53
N PHE A 266 18.15 -3.00 -12.60
CA PHE A 266 18.02 -1.66 -13.15
C PHE A 266 17.70 -1.73 -14.63
N TYR A 267 16.52 -1.25 -14.99
CA TYR A 267 16.05 -1.12 -16.37
C TYR A 267 16.30 0.30 -16.83
N TYR A 268 17.03 0.45 -17.94
CA TYR A 268 17.38 1.76 -18.49
C TYR A 268 17.49 1.72 -20.01
N VAL A 269 17.32 2.86 -20.66
CA VAL A 269 17.62 3.03 -22.07
C VAL A 269 19.00 3.63 -22.24
N GLN A 270 19.83 3.01 -23.08
CA GLN A 270 21.13 3.54 -23.46
C GLN A 270 21.43 3.22 -24.93
N ASN A 271 21.86 4.23 -25.68
CA ASN A 271 22.18 4.12 -27.11
C ASN A 271 21.05 3.50 -27.95
N GLY A 272 19.79 3.84 -27.65
CA GLY A 272 18.61 3.30 -28.34
C GLY A 272 18.33 1.83 -28.03
N ASN A 273 18.72 1.32 -26.85
CA ASN A 273 18.42 -0.04 -26.41
C ASN A 273 17.86 -0.02 -24.98
N LEU A 274 16.79 -0.77 -24.75
CA LEU A 274 16.34 -1.10 -23.40
C LEU A 274 17.25 -2.21 -22.85
N ILE A 275 17.89 -1.93 -21.72
CA ILE A 275 18.84 -2.82 -21.06
C ILE A 275 18.36 -3.07 -19.64
N VAL A 276 18.47 -4.32 -19.19
CA VAL A 276 18.38 -4.67 -17.78
C VAL A 276 19.78 -5.01 -17.26
N GLN A 277 20.16 -4.39 -16.15
CA GLN A 277 21.38 -4.71 -15.41
C GLN A 277 21.02 -5.45 -14.12
N SER A 278 21.61 -6.62 -13.89
CA SER A 278 21.46 -7.44 -12.68
C SER A 278 22.77 -8.15 -12.37
N ASP A 279 23.18 -8.19 -11.11
CA ASP A 279 24.40 -8.89 -10.63
C ASP A 279 25.68 -8.57 -11.43
N GLY A 280 25.82 -7.34 -11.90
CA GLY A 280 26.95 -6.90 -12.72
C GLY A 280 26.89 -7.31 -14.19
N PHE A 281 25.90 -8.10 -14.59
CA PHE A 281 25.60 -8.43 -15.98
C PHE A 281 24.63 -7.42 -16.59
N ARG A 282 24.74 -7.23 -17.91
CA ARG A 282 23.86 -6.36 -18.70
C ARG A 282 23.28 -7.17 -19.84
N ASN A 283 21.95 -7.19 -19.94
CA ASN A 283 21.24 -7.83 -21.03
C ASN A 283 20.45 -6.79 -21.81
N GLN A 284 20.67 -6.73 -23.12
CA GLN A 284 19.81 -5.97 -24.02
C GLN A 284 18.49 -6.73 -24.19
N LEU A 285 17.36 -6.08 -23.90
CA LEU A 285 16.02 -6.64 -24.03
C LEU A 285 15.39 -6.35 -25.39
N MET A 286 15.52 -5.11 -25.85
CA MET A 286 15.01 -4.67 -27.16
C MET A 286 15.71 -3.41 -27.64
N LYS A 287 15.52 -3.09 -28.93
CA LYS A 287 15.87 -1.77 -29.48
C LYS A 287 14.74 -0.78 -29.21
N VAL A 288 15.11 0.44 -28.91
CA VAL A 288 14.21 1.58 -28.64
C VAL A 288 14.69 2.74 -29.51
N PRO A 289 14.29 2.80 -30.79
CA PRO A 289 14.69 3.88 -31.69
C PRO A 289 14.33 5.24 -31.10
N ASN A 290 15.23 6.22 -31.22
CA ASN A 290 15.07 7.57 -30.65
C ASN A 290 14.84 7.63 -29.14
N ASN A 291 15.15 6.55 -28.40
CA ASN A 291 14.86 6.41 -26.97
C ASN A 291 13.36 6.59 -26.61
N ASP A 292 12.46 6.40 -27.57
CA ASP A 292 11.01 6.54 -27.37
C ASP A 292 10.39 5.21 -26.91
N LEU A 293 9.97 5.15 -25.64
CA LEU A 293 9.27 4.02 -25.02
C LEU A 293 7.75 4.17 -25.11
N THR A 294 7.24 4.18 -26.34
CA THR A 294 5.80 4.00 -26.61
C THR A 294 5.35 2.53 -26.50
N ASN A 295 6.29 1.60 -26.30
CA ASN A 295 5.97 0.19 -26.12
C ASN A 295 5.47 -0.10 -24.72
N LEU A 296 4.47 -0.98 -24.62
CA LEU A 296 3.89 -1.40 -23.36
C LEU A 296 4.90 -2.23 -22.54
N LEU A 297 5.20 -1.77 -21.32
CA LEU A 297 6.06 -2.44 -20.36
C LEU A 297 5.24 -2.84 -19.12
N LEU A 298 5.17 -4.14 -18.84
CA LEU A 298 4.37 -4.71 -17.74
C LEU A 298 5.30 -5.33 -16.71
N PHE A 299 5.39 -4.75 -15.52
CA PHE A 299 6.19 -5.25 -14.42
C PHE A 299 5.34 -5.98 -13.38
N ASN A 300 5.92 -7.01 -12.76
CA ASN A 300 5.41 -7.57 -11.51
C ASN A 300 5.64 -6.59 -10.33
N GLN A 301 5.13 -6.94 -9.15
CA GLN A 301 5.05 -6.07 -7.97
C GLN A 301 6.39 -5.48 -7.50
N ASP A 302 7.48 -6.20 -7.67
CA ASP A 302 8.83 -5.82 -7.21
C ASP A 302 9.79 -5.47 -8.35
N HIS A 303 9.28 -5.38 -9.59
CA HIS A 303 10.02 -5.18 -10.83
C HIS A 303 11.16 -6.18 -11.04
N THR A 304 11.00 -7.43 -10.60
CA THR A 304 11.96 -8.52 -10.91
C THR A 304 11.62 -9.27 -12.20
N GLU A 305 10.43 -9.04 -12.75
CA GLU A 305 9.96 -9.61 -14.00
C GLU A 305 9.34 -8.50 -14.88
N LEU A 306 9.62 -8.58 -16.18
CA LEU A 306 9.14 -7.61 -17.18
C LEU A 306 8.60 -8.35 -18.39
N GLU A 307 7.32 -8.16 -18.67
CA GLU A 307 6.70 -8.52 -19.93
C GLU A 307 6.63 -7.30 -20.87
N TYR A 308 7.08 -7.46 -22.12
CA TYR A 308 7.23 -6.36 -23.06
C TYR A 308 6.97 -6.78 -24.51
N ILE A 309 6.59 -5.81 -25.35
CA ILE A 309 6.41 -6.01 -26.79
C ILE A 309 7.66 -5.57 -27.55
N ASN A 310 8.16 -6.42 -28.44
CA ASN A 310 9.19 -6.09 -29.42
C ASN A 310 8.86 -6.74 -30.78
N ASP A 311 8.93 -5.97 -31.86
CA ASP A 311 8.58 -6.42 -33.22
C ASP A 311 7.23 -7.18 -33.29
N ASN A 312 6.18 -6.63 -32.65
CA ASN A 312 4.85 -7.23 -32.51
C ASN A 312 4.80 -8.60 -31.81
N ASN A 313 5.87 -9.01 -31.13
CA ASN A 313 5.91 -10.22 -30.33
C ASN A 313 6.08 -9.87 -28.86
N TRP A 314 5.50 -10.68 -27.99
CA TRP A 314 5.62 -10.52 -26.55
C TRP A 314 6.82 -11.31 -26.02
N TYR A 315 7.46 -10.79 -24.98
CA TYR A 315 8.63 -11.37 -24.34
C TYR A 315 8.51 -11.23 -22.82
N LEU A 316 9.02 -12.21 -22.07
CA LEU A 316 9.19 -12.10 -20.61
C LEU A 316 10.69 -12.15 -20.27
N SER A 317 11.17 -11.12 -19.58
CA SER A 317 12.45 -11.11 -18.89
C SER A 317 12.23 -11.41 -17.41
N MET A 318 13.01 -12.34 -16.85
CA MET A 318 12.95 -12.71 -15.43
C MET A 318 14.32 -12.55 -14.80
N ASN A 319 14.38 -11.90 -13.64
CA ASN A 319 15.60 -11.76 -12.84
C ASN A 319 16.78 -11.20 -13.65
N GLY A 320 16.52 -10.14 -14.41
CA GLY A 320 17.52 -9.47 -15.25
C GLY A 320 18.09 -10.29 -16.41
N LYS A 321 17.50 -11.44 -16.75
CA LYS A 321 17.93 -12.26 -17.90
C LYS A 321 17.38 -11.73 -19.21
N ALA A 322 17.95 -12.18 -20.33
CA ALA A 322 17.41 -11.90 -21.66
C ALA A 322 15.94 -12.35 -21.77
N GLY A 323 15.16 -11.62 -22.55
CA GLY A 323 13.73 -11.92 -22.75
C GLY A 323 13.52 -13.21 -23.53
N VAL A 324 12.58 -14.03 -23.07
CA VAL A 324 12.10 -15.23 -23.76
C VAL A 324 10.80 -14.89 -24.47
N LYS A 325 10.74 -15.17 -25.78
CA LYS A 325 9.54 -14.94 -26.59
C LYS A 325 8.36 -15.74 -26.04
N LEU A 326 7.24 -15.06 -25.84
CA LEU A 326 5.98 -15.63 -25.39
C LEU A 326 5.14 -16.12 -26.57
N LYS A 327 4.39 -17.18 -26.33
CA LYS A 327 3.25 -17.61 -27.14
C LYS A 327 2.02 -16.82 -26.74
N TYR A 328 1.01 -16.78 -27.63
CA TYR A 328 -0.19 -15.96 -27.41
C TYR A 328 -0.91 -16.21 -26.08
N TYR A 329 -0.92 -17.47 -25.62
CA TYR A 329 -1.57 -17.88 -24.37
C TYR A 329 -0.72 -17.63 -23.10
N GLU A 330 0.53 -17.19 -23.24
CA GLU A 330 1.43 -16.85 -22.13
C GLU A 330 1.40 -15.35 -21.80
N ILE A 331 0.69 -14.55 -22.61
CA ILE A 331 0.67 -13.08 -22.54
C ILE A 331 -0.26 -12.61 -21.42
N LEU A 332 0.21 -11.68 -20.59
CA LEU A 332 -0.64 -10.99 -19.61
C LEU A 332 -1.64 -10.06 -20.31
N ASN A 333 -2.93 -10.36 -20.19
CA ASN A 333 -3.99 -9.46 -20.67
C ASN A 333 -4.37 -8.43 -19.60
N VAL A 334 -3.79 -7.23 -19.67
CA VAL A 334 -4.00 -6.10 -18.73
C VAL A 334 -5.47 -5.93 -18.30
N SER A 335 -6.41 -6.08 -19.23
CA SER A 335 -7.86 -5.92 -18.98
C SER A 335 -8.41 -6.89 -17.91
N TRP A 336 -7.76 -8.02 -17.69
CA TRP A 336 -8.18 -9.04 -16.70
C TRP A 336 -7.52 -8.85 -15.34
N TYR A 337 -6.47 -8.03 -15.27
CA TYR A 337 -5.60 -7.91 -14.09
C TYR A 337 -5.60 -6.50 -13.48
N LEU A 338 -6.41 -5.56 -14.01
CA LEU A 338 -6.66 -4.26 -13.37
C LEU A 338 -7.10 -4.39 -11.90
N LYS A 339 -7.74 -5.51 -11.55
CA LYS A 339 -8.17 -5.84 -10.18
C LYS A 339 -7.03 -5.93 -9.16
N PHE A 340 -5.79 -6.16 -9.60
CA PHE A 340 -4.62 -6.20 -8.73
C PHE A 340 -4.05 -4.80 -8.46
N GLY A 341 -4.63 -3.72 -8.99
CA GLY A 341 -4.07 -2.38 -8.86
C GLY A 341 -2.84 -2.20 -9.75
N VAL A 342 -2.75 -1.00 -10.32
CA VAL A 342 -1.71 -0.65 -11.28
C VAL A 342 -1.06 0.65 -10.85
N TYR A 343 0.27 0.66 -10.74
CA TYR A 343 1.03 1.89 -10.69
C TYR A 343 1.46 2.28 -12.11
N LEU A 344 1.18 3.53 -12.49
CA LEU A 344 1.44 4.06 -13.82
C LEU A 344 2.47 5.19 -13.74
N ASN A 345 3.52 5.08 -14.55
CA ASN A 345 4.35 6.23 -14.91
C ASN A 345 3.96 6.66 -16.33
N TYR A 346 3.17 7.74 -16.42
CA TYR A 346 2.45 8.15 -17.64
C TYR A 346 3.37 8.48 -18.81
N TRP A 347 4.62 8.91 -18.54
CA TRP A 347 5.56 9.27 -19.60
C TRP A 347 6.09 8.06 -20.38
N ASN A 348 6.16 6.89 -19.75
CA ASN A 348 6.81 5.71 -20.33
C ASN A 348 5.85 4.53 -20.58
N THR A 349 4.53 4.71 -20.40
CA THR A 349 3.52 3.64 -20.54
C THR A 349 3.89 2.38 -19.74
N ILE A 350 4.41 2.59 -18.52
CA ILE A 350 4.86 1.51 -17.62
C ILE A 350 3.72 1.15 -16.67
N PHE A 351 3.34 -0.12 -16.66
CA PHE A 351 2.34 -0.68 -15.76
C PHE A 351 3.04 -1.61 -14.77
N THR A 352 2.93 -1.30 -13.47
CA THR A 352 3.36 -2.21 -12.41
C THR A 352 2.13 -2.81 -11.75
N PHE A 353 2.00 -4.14 -11.80
CA PHE A 353 0.88 -4.86 -11.21
C PHE A 353 1.24 -5.33 -9.80
N ASN A 354 0.28 -5.35 -8.87
CA ASN A 354 0.45 -5.98 -7.56
C ASN A 354 0.37 -7.52 -7.63
N ILE A 355 1.09 -8.12 -8.58
CA ILE A 355 1.20 -9.57 -8.74
C ILE A 355 2.66 -9.94 -8.42
N PRO A 356 2.92 -10.93 -7.54
CA PRO A 356 4.28 -11.31 -7.18
C PRO A 356 5.11 -11.85 -8.36
N HIS A 357 4.51 -12.70 -9.21
CA HIS A 357 5.21 -13.37 -10.31
C HIS A 357 4.34 -13.41 -11.58
N LEU A 358 4.77 -12.76 -12.66
CA LEU A 358 4.22 -12.95 -14.02
C LEU A 358 4.55 -14.35 -14.55
N SER A 359 5.71 -14.90 -14.14
CA SER A 359 6.19 -16.22 -14.54
C SER A 359 5.28 -17.37 -14.09
N GLU A 360 4.47 -17.19 -13.05
CA GLU A 360 3.44 -18.16 -12.66
C GLU A 360 2.48 -18.45 -13.81
N ILE A 361 2.15 -17.45 -14.64
CA ILE A 361 1.32 -17.63 -15.85
C ILE A 361 1.95 -18.65 -16.81
N GLN A 362 3.28 -18.64 -16.94
CA GLN A 362 3.99 -19.57 -17.83
C GLN A 362 4.05 -21.00 -17.32
N THR A 363 4.13 -21.20 -16.01
CA THR A 363 4.27 -22.55 -15.43
C THR A 363 3.04 -23.38 -15.73
N PHE A 364 1.85 -22.80 -15.57
CA PHE A 364 0.59 -23.46 -15.92
C PHE A 364 0.47 -23.78 -17.41
N THR A 365 0.85 -22.83 -18.27
CA THR A 365 0.72 -22.98 -19.73
C THR A 365 1.69 -23.98 -20.35
N LYS A 366 2.80 -24.29 -19.67
CA LYS A 366 3.80 -25.28 -20.10
C LYS A 366 3.45 -26.73 -19.72
N SER A 367 2.51 -26.94 -18.80
CA SER A 367 2.05 -28.29 -18.47
C SER A 367 1.41 -28.94 -19.71
N LEU A 368 1.92 -30.08 -20.15
CA LEU A 368 1.44 -30.79 -21.36
C LEU A 368 -0.09 -31.01 -21.29
N THR A 369 -0.58 -31.40 -20.11
CA THR A 369 -2.01 -31.62 -19.86
C THR A 369 -2.83 -30.36 -20.05
N TYR A 370 -2.28 -29.20 -19.68
CA TYR A 370 -2.97 -27.92 -19.79
C TYR A 370 -2.88 -27.34 -21.20
N GLN A 371 -1.75 -27.51 -21.90
CA GLN A 371 -1.62 -27.09 -23.30
C GLN A 371 -2.61 -27.85 -24.19
N ASP A 372 -2.64 -29.19 -24.08
CA ASP A 372 -3.59 -30.03 -24.82
C ASP A 372 -5.04 -29.64 -24.54
N TRP A 373 -5.31 -29.17 -23.32
CA TRP A 373 -6.65 -28.78 -22.92
C TRP A 373 -7.04 -27.37 -23.39
N LEU A 374 -6.14 -26.38 -23.31
CA LEU A 374 -6.34 -25.05 -23.88
C LEU A 374 -6.62 -25.11 -25.39
N ASP A 375 -5.88 -25.94 -26.11
CA ASP A 375 -6.06 -26.10 -27.57
C ASP A 375 -7.46 -26.65 -27.93
N ASN A 376 -8.11 -27.34 -27.00
CA ASN A 376 -9.41 -27.97 -27.20
C ASN A 376 -10.60 -27.15 -26.67
N THR A 377 -10.37 -26.06 -25.92
CA THR A 377 -11.42 -25.31 -25.21
C THR A 377 -11.57 -23.90 -25.79
N LYS A 378 -12.77 -23.58 -26.32
CA LYS A 378 -12.96 -22.38 -27.16
C LYS A 378 -13.17 -21.06 -26.41
N LYS A 379 -13.31 -21.06 -25.09
CA LYS A 379 -13.47 -19.84 -24.25
C LYS A 379 -12.99 -20.11 -22.83
N SER A 380 -11.77 -19.69 -22.54
CA SER A 380 -11.10 -19.83 -21.26
C SER A 380 -11.22 -18.55 -20.42
N TYR A 381 -11.71 -18.65 -19.18
CA TYR A 381 -11.51 -17.63 -18.15
C TYR A 381 -10.77 -18.28 -16.99
N GLY A 382 -9.55 -17.83 -16.71
CA GLY A 382 -8.69 -18.37 -15.68
C GLY A 382 -7.94 -17.26 -14.95
N ILE A 383 -7.97 -17.28 -13.62
CA ILE A 383 -7.24 -16.32 -12.78
C ILE A 383 -6.24 -17.10 -11.93
N ILE A 384 -4.97 -16.71 -12.05
CA ILE A 384 -3.83 -17.37 -11.41
C ILE A 384 -3.47 -16.59 -10.14
N SER A 385 -3.28 -17.31 -9.04
CA SER A 385 -2.75 -16.80 -7.78
C SER A 385 -2.19 -17.96 -6.96
N ASN A 386 -0.99 -17.80 -6.38
CA ASN A 386 -0.35 -18.75 -5.47
C ASN A 386 -0.26 -20.19 -6.00
N ASN A 387 0.13 -20.37 -7.27
CA ASN A 387 0.13 -21.68 -7.93
C ASN A 387 -1.24 -22.40 -7.89
N LYS A 388 -2.35 -21.66 -7.87
CA LYS A 388 -3.70 -22.20 -8.02
C LYS A 388 -4.44 -21.50 -9.15
N LEU A 389 -5.38 -22.22 -9.76
CA LEU A 389 -6.19 -21.74 -10.87
C LEU A 389 -7.61 -22.33 -10.79
N PHE A 390 -8.60 -21.45 -10.73
CA PHE A 390 -9.97 -21.80 -11.12
C PHE A 390 -10.19 -21.45 -12.60
N TYR A 391 -10.87 -22.34 -13.30
CA TYR A 391 -11.11 -22.19 -14.73
C TYR A 391 -12.52 -22.61 -15.11
N LEU A 392 -13.14 -21.90 -16.06
CA LEU A 392 -14.41 -22.28 -16.68
C LEU A 392 -14.23 -22.87 -18.10
N SER A 393 -14.52 -24.16 -18.29
CA SER A 393 -14.55 -24.84 -19.61
C SER A 393 -15.87 -25.54 -19.84
N ASP A 394 -16.44 -25.43 -21.05
CA ASP A 394 -17.58 -26.26 -21.48
C ASP A 394 -18.78 -26.20 -20.50
N GLY A 395 -18.91 -25.07 -19.80
CA GLY A 395 -19.90 -24.86 -18.75
C GLY A 395 -19.49 -25.37 -17.36
N ALA A 396 -18.41 -26.12 -17.20
CA ALA A 396 -17.94 -26.65 -15.92
C ALA A 396 -16.74 -25.88 -15.33
N VAL A 397 -16.62 -25.91 -14.01
CA VAL A 397 -15.46 -25.40 -13.28
C VAL A 397 -14.43 -26.49 -13.08
N TYR A 398 -13.19 -26.13 -13.37
CA TYR A 398 -12.00 -26.92 -13.13
C TYR A 398 -11.12 -26.19 -12.12
N PHE A 399 -10.44 -26.97 -11.28
CA PHE A 399 -9.42 -26.48 -10.36
C PHE A 399 -8.11 -27.21 -10.62
N MET A 400 -7.03 -26.47 -10.47
CA MET A 400 -5.67 -26.95 -10.61
C MET A 400 -4.80 -26.23 -9.59
N GLU A 401 -3.89 -26.99 -8.99
CA GLU A 401 -2.81 -26.48 -8.16
C GLU A 401 -1.50 -26.98 -8.77
N SER A 402 -0.61 -26.07 -9.13
CA SER A 402 0.68 -26.42 -9.71
C SER A 402 1.65 -26.85 -8.62
N GLN A 403 2.24 -28.04 -8.77
CA GLN A 403 3.27 -28.55 -7.87
C GLN A 403 4.56 -28.83 -8.66
N PRO A 404 5.71 -28.21 -8.31
CA PRO A 404 6.96 -28.35 -9.07
C PRO A 404 7.39 -29.79 -9.34
N ASP A 405 7.05 -30.72 -8.43
CA ASP A 405 7.53 -32.11 -8.44
C ASP A 405 6.46 -33.13 -8.81
N LYS A 406 5.23 -32.71 -9.18
CA LYS A 406 4.15 -33.63 -9.57
C LYS A 406 3.46 -33.16 -10.83
N PRO A 407 3.05 -34.08 -11.71
CA PRO A 407 2.19 -33.70 -12.83
C PRO A 407 0.89 -33.12 -12.28
N ASP A 408 0.65 -31.86 -12.62
CA ASP A 408 -0.50 -31.09 -12.18
C ASP A 408 -1.80 -31.81 -12.57
N LYS A 409 -2.67 -32.05 -11.59
CA LYS A 409 -3.95 -32.72 -11.83
C LYS A 409 -5.05 -31.68 -11.99
N ILE A 410 -5.45 -31.44 -13.24
CA ILE A 410 -6.68 -30.70 -13.54
C ILE A 410 -7.88 -31.54 -13.09
N THR A 411 -8.66 -31.00 -12.16
CA THR A 411 -9.83 -31.69 -11.61
C THR A 411 -11.09 -30.90 -11.97
N LYS A 412 -12.06 -31.55 -12.63
CA LYS A 412 -13.41 -30.99 -12.75
C LYS A 412 -14.02 -30.99 -11.34
N ILE A 413 -14.32 -29.81 -10.83
CA ILE A 413 -14.81 -29.62 -9.46
C ILE A 413 -16.26 -29.16 -9.40
N SER A 414 -16.85 -28.73 -10.52
CA SER A 414 -18.31 -28.52 -10.59
C SER A 414 -19.05 -29.73 -11.16
N GLY A 415 -20.32 -29.85 -10.81
CA GLY A 415 -21.28 -30.63 -11.60
C GLY A 415 -21.57 -30.02 -12.98
N ASP A 416 -22.57 -30.55 -13.67
CA ASP A 416 -23.05 -30.01 -14.94
C ASP A 416 -23.92 -28.76 -14.70
N LEU A 417 -23.24 -27.66 -14.40
CA LEU A 417 -23.83 -26.33 -14.32
C LEU A 417 -23.66 -25.65 -15.68
N TYR A 418 -24.63 -24.87 -16.13
CA TYR A 418 -24.43 -23.97 -17.26
C TYR A 418 -23.99 -22.62 -16.69
N ILE A 419 -22.69 -22.35 -16.72
CA ILE A 419 -22.11 -21.19 -16.04
C ILE A 419 -22.09 -19.97 -16.96
N LYS A 420 -22.60 -18.85 -16.45
CA LYS A 420 -22.57 -17.53 -17.06
C LYS A 420 -21.32 -16.75 -16.66
N GLN A 421 -20.93 -16.81 -15.39
CA GLN A 421 -19.82 -16.04 -14.83
C GLN A 421 -19.10 -16.87 -13.75
N LEU A 422 -17.77 -16.77 -13.69
CA LEU A 422 -16.93 -17.36 -12.66
C LEU A 422 -16.03 -16.25 -12.08
N VAL A 423 -15.98 -16.16 -10.75
CA VAL A 423 -15.21 -15.13 -10.03
C VAL A 423 -14.50 -15.79 -8.83
N PRO A 424 -13.19 -16.03 -8.90
CA PRO A 424 -12.44 -16.70 -7.85
C PRO A 424 -11.93 -15.73 -6.78
N SER A 425 -11.77 -16.21 -5.55
CA SER A 425 -11.14 -15.46 -4.45
C SER A 425 -9.67 -15.17 -4.75
N GLU A 426 -9.12 -14.16 -4.07
CA GLU A 426 -7.74 -13.68 -4.25
C GLU A 426 -6.71 -14.79 -4.08
N ASP A 427 -6.91 -15.61 -3.06
CA ASP A 427 -6.06 -16.73 -2.69
C ASP A 427 -6.39 -18.02 -3.44
N ASN A 428 -7.38 -17.97 -4.34
CA ASN A 428 -7.93 -19.13 -5.04
C ASN A 428 -8.32 -20.28 -4.09
N SER A 429 -8.81 -19.97 -2.87
CA SER A 429 -9.39 -20.97 -1.96
C SER A 429 -10.82 -21.36 -2.34
N PHE A 430 -11.57 -20.45 -2.95
CA PHE A 430 -12.91 -20.71 -3.50
C PHE A 430 -13.20 -19.86 -4.74
N CYS A 431 -14.30 -20.15 -5.42
CA CYS A 431 -14.87 -19.26 -6.42
C CYS A 431 -16.39 -19.15 -6.30
N TYR A 432 -16.91 -18.00 -6.73
CA TYR A 432 -18.33 -17.83 -7.00
C TYR A 432 -18.62 -18.17 -8.46
N VAL A 433 -19.70 -18.91 -8.65
CA VAL A 433 -20.17 -19.38 -9.94
C VAL A 433 -21.61 -18.94 -10.11
N LEU A 434 -21.86 -18.13 -11.13
CA LEU A 434 -23.20 -17.72 -11.52
C LEU A 434 -23.65 -18.56 -12.70
N THR A 435 -24.77 -19.26 -12.55
CA THR A 435 -25.37 -20.01 -13.65
C THR A 435 -26.18 -19.12 -14.59
N VAL A 436 -26.44 -19.59 -15.80
CA VAL A 436 -27.30 -18.91 -16.79
C VAL A 436 -28.74 -18.72 -16.31
N VAL A 437 -29.21 -19.54 -15.36
CA VAL A 437 -30.53 -19.42 -14.74
C VAL A 437 -30.55 -18.49 -13.51
N GLY A 438 -29.38 -17.94 -13.13
CA GLY A 438 -29.21 -16.98 -12.05
C GLY A 438 -29.00 -17.60 -10.67
N ASP A 439 -28.64 -18.87 -10.58
CA ASP A 439 -28.22 -19.46 -9.31
C ASP A 439 -26.75 -19.14 -9.04
N LEU A 440 -26.48 -18.63 -7.84
CA LEU A 440 -25.14 -18.34 -7.36
C LEU A 440 -24.67 -19.46 -6.44
N TYR A 441 -23.57 -20.09 -6.80
CA TYR A 441 -22.88 -21.09 -5.99
C TYR A 441 -21.53 -20.59 -5.54
N GLN A 442 -21.12 -20.96 -4.32
CA GLN A 442 -19.72 -20.95 -3.91
C GLN A 442 -19.18 -22.38 -4.10
N ILE A 443 -18.03 -22.52 -4.75
CA ILE A 443 -17.35 -23.80 -4.96
C ILE A 443 -15.93 -23.68 -4.41
N ASP A 444 -15.55 -24.57 -3.50
CA ASP A 444 -14.18 -24.61 -2.98
C ASP A 444 -13.24 -25.43 -3.90
N MET A 445 -11.94 -25.44 -3.59
CA MET A 445 -10.94 -26.20 -4.32
C MET A 445 -11.17 -27.72 -4.38
N ASN A 446 -12.01 -28.27 -3.50
CA ASN A 446 -12.38 -29.69 -3.47
C ASN A 446 -13.67 -29.99 -4.24
N GLY A 447 -14.34 -28.96 -4.79
CA GLY A 447 -15.63 -29.09 -5.46
C GLY A 447 -16.83 -29.13 -4.52
N ASN A 448 -16.66 -28.78 -3.24
CA ASN A 448 -17.81 -28.64 -2.36
C ASN A 448 -18.62 -27.41 -2.79
N GLN A 449 -19.83 -27.69 -3.24
CA GLN A 449 -20.74 -26.68 -3.79
C GLN A 449 -21.78 -26.27 -2.74
N LYS A 450 -21.89 -24.95 -2.50
CA LYS A 450 -22.90 -24.34 -1.62
C LYS A 450 -23.76 -23.37 -2.42
N LEU A 451 -25.07 -23.59 -2.46
CA LEU A 451 -26.01 -22.61 -3.01
C LEU A 451 -26.06 -21.39 -2.09
N CYS A 452 -25.77 -20.22 -2.65
CA CYS A 452 -25.63 -18.96 -1.92
C CYS A 452 -26.84 -18.06 -2.11
N LEU A 453 -27.24 -17.84 -3.37
CA LEU A 453 -28.37 -16.98 -3.75
C LEU A 453 -29.03 -17.51 -5.03
N ASN A 454 -30.25 -17.06 -5.31
CA ASN A 454 -30.96 -17.33 -6.56
C ASN A 454 -31.38 -16.01 -7.24
N ARG A 455 -31.65 -16.10 -8.56
CA ARG A 455 -31.99 -14.95 -9.42
C ARG A 455 -30.92 -13.84 -9.44
N VAL A 456 -29.68 -14.20 -9.14
CA VAL A 456 -28.53 -13.32 -9.30
C VAL A 456 -28.32 -13.08 -10.79
N THR A 457 -28.01 -11.85 -11.14
CA THR A 457 -27.80 -11.42 -12.52
C THR A 457 -26.31 -11.25 -12.79
N GLU A 458 -25.54 -10.87 -11.78
CA GLU A 458 -24.14 -10.49 -11.91
C GLU A 458 -23.41 -10.59 -10.57
N ILE A 459 -22.13 -10.96 -10.63
CA ILE A 459 -21.20 -10.95 -9.51
C ILE A 459 -20.25 -9.76 -9.72
N PHE A 460 -20.11 -8.95 -8.68
CA PHE A 460 -19.10 -7.90 -8.59
C PHE A 460 -18.08 -8.32 -7.54
N GLN A 461 -16.82 -8.36 -7.92
CA GLN A 461 -15.71 -8.59 -6.99
C GLN A 461 -14.89 -7.32 -6.95
N ASN A 462 -14.53 -6.92 -5.74
CA ASN A 462 -13.72 -5.76 -5.53
C ASN A 462 -12.63 -6.04 -4.51
N TYR A 463 -11.53 -5.32 -4.63
CA TYR A 463 -10.49 -5.28 -3.62
C TYR A 463 -10.57 -3.91 -2.97
N TRP A 464 -10.84 -3.88 -1.68
CA TRP A 464 -11.00 -2.68 -0.92
C TRP A 464 -10.20 -2.73 0.37
N GLN A 465 -9.34 -1.76 0.55
CA GLN A 465 -8.44 -1.73 1.69
C GLN A 465 -7.57 -2.98 1.92
N GLY A 466 -7.17 -3.66 0.84
CA GLY A 466 -6.45 -4.94 0.96
C GLY A 466 -7.35 -6.09 1.41
N GLU A 467 -8.66 -5.85 1.50
CA GLU A 467 -9.68 -6.85 1.76
C GLU A 467 -10.44 -7.15 0.48
N GLU A 468 -10.68 -8.43 0.22
CA GLU A 468 -11.51 -8.85 -0.89
C GLU A 468 -13.00 -8.81 -0.51
N GLU A 469 -13.77 -8.03 -1.27
CA GLU A 469 -15.22 -7.86 -1.12
C GLU A 469 -15.97 -8.45 -2.32
N PHE A 470 -17.13 -9.06 -2.05
CA PHE A 470 -18.03 -9.57 -3.07
C PHE A 470 -19.42 -8.96 -2.93
N TYR A 471 -19.98 -8.54 -4.06
CA TYR A 471 -21.33 -8.03 -4.17
C TYR A 471 -22.09 -8.77 -5.25
N PHE A 472 -23.41 -8.88 -5.09
CA PHE A 472 -24.26 -9.63 -6.00
C PHE A 472 -25.46 -8.79 -6.40
N GLY A 473 -25.59 -8.52 -7.69
CA GLY A 473 -26.74 -7.85 -8.26
C GLY A 473 -27.85 -8.86 -8.52
N ARG A 474 -28.97 -8.74 -7.81
CA ARG A 474 -30.15 -9.58 -8.02
C ARG A 474 -31.25 -8.77 -8.70
N LYS A 475 -31.83 -9.28 -9.79
CA LYS A 475 -32.88 -8.52 -10.48
C LYS A 475 -34.08 -8.31 -9.55
N SER A 476 -34.45 -7.06 -9.29
CA SER A 476 -35.57 -6.75 -8.40
C SER A 476 -36.89 -7.26 -8.99
N SER A 477 -37.70 -7.90 -8.16
CA SER A 477 -39.04 -8.38 -8.55
C SER A 477 -40.13 -7.31 -8.44
N ARG A 478 -39.80 -6.11 -7.93
CA ARG A 478 -40.79 -5.10 -7.50
C ARG A 478 -41.28 -4.14 -8.59
N THR A 479 -40.71 -4.12 -9.80
CA THR A 479 -41.13 -3.15 -10.83
C THR A 479 -41.16 -3.74 -12.25
N ILE A 480 -42.34 -3.66 -12.87
CA ILE A 480 -42.56 -3.73 -14.31
C ILE A 480 -42.63 -2.26 -14.76
N VAL A 481 -41.99 -1.90 -15.89
CA VAL A 481 -41.90 -0.53 -16.49
C VAL A 481 -40.75 0.32 -15.90
N SER A 482 -39.82 0.96 -16.63
CA SER A 482 -39.53 1.17 -18.07
C SER A 482 -38.03 1.44 -18.29
N SER A 483 -37.54 1.03 -19.46
CA SER A 483 -36.35 1.50 -20.22
C SER A 483 -34.96 1.54 -19.56
N SER A 484 -34.06 0.77 -20.19
CA SER A 484 -32.58 0.82 -20.24
C SER A 484 -31.74 0.56 -18.99
N GLY A 485 -32.25 0.67 -17.75
CA GLY A 485 -31.47 0.32 -16.55
C GLY A 485 -31.71 -1.11 -16.07
N SER A 486 -30.65 -1.88 -15.78
CA SER A 486 -30.77 -3.09 -14.97
C SER A 486 -31.01 -2.67 -13.52
N LEU A 487 -32.23 -2.82 -13.02
CA LEU A 487 -32.56 -2.56 -11.62
C LEU A 487 -32.21 -3.77 -10.77
N TYR A 488 -31.40 -3.53 -9.74
CA TYR A 488 -30.88 -4.55 -8.84
C TYR A 488 -31.39 -4.34 -7.41
N GLN A 489 -31.52 -5.44 -6.69
CA GLN A 489 -31.40 -5.51 -5.24
C GLN A 489 -29.96 -5.96 -4.96
N LEU A 490 -29.20 -5.22 -4.17
CA LEU A 490 -27.78 -5.51 -3.91
C LEU A 490 -27.60 -6.37 -2.66
N PHE A 491 -26.69 -7.35 -2.77
CA PHE A 491 -26.27 -8.21 -1.67
C PHE A 491 -24.76 -8.13 -1.46
N TYR A 492 -24.31 -8.32 -0.22
CA TYR A 492 -22.90 -8.26 0.21
C TYR A 492 -22.47 -9.54 0.92
N ARG A 493 -21.24 -10.01 0.65
CA ARG A 493 -20.60 -11.10 1.41
C ARG A 493 -19.93 -10.55 2.66
N LYS A 494 -20.38 -10.99 3.83
CA LYS A 494 -19.71 -10.74 5.12
C LYS A 494 -18.44 -11.57 5.28
N GLU A 495 -17.62 -11.24 6.28
CA GLU A 495 -16.43 -12.01 6.68
C GLU A 495 -16.76 -13.45 7.07
N ASP A 496 -17.91 -13.68 7.71
CA ASP A 496 -18.40 -15.01 8.09
C ASP A 496 -18.94 -15.83 6.89
N ASN A 497 -18.72 -15.37 5.66
CA ASN A 497 -19.23 -15.94 4.41
C ASN A 497 -20.76 -15.99 4.30
N THR A 498 -21.49 -15.27 5.15
CA THR A 498 -22.93 -15.06 4.96
C THR A 498 -23.17 -13.95 3.93
N ILE A 499 -24.27 -14.07 3.21
CA ILE A 499 -24.68 -13.05 2.23
C ILE A 499 -25.92 -12.35 2.76
N THR A 500 -25.87 -11.03 2.81
CA THR A 500 -26.95 -10.20 3.34
C THR A 500 -27.34 -9.12 2.33
N GLU A 501 -28.58 -8.66 2.41
CA GLU A 501 -29.03 -7.50 1.63
C GLU A 501 -28.30 -6.26 2.12
N VAL A 502 -27.92 -5.41 1.18
CA VAL A 502 -27.23 -4.15 1.49
C VAL A 502 -28.23 -3.17 2.07
N GLU A 503 -27.94 -2.65 3.26
CA GLU A 503 -28.80 -1.67 3.93
C GLU A 503 -28.96 -0.42 3.04
N GLY A 504 -30.20 -0.10 2.66
CA GLY A 504 -30.53 1.05 1.80
C GLY A 504 -30.54 0.77 0.28
N ALA A 505 -30.41 -0.49 -0.16
CA ALA A 505 -30.27 -0.85 -1.58
C ALA A 505 -31.38 -1.78 -2.12
N ASP A 506 -32.64 -1.50 -1.78
CA ASP A 506 -33.81 -2.31 -2.18
C ASP A 506 -34.05 -2.31 -3.70
N CYS A 507 -33.86 -1.16 -4.38
CA CYS A 507 -34.09 -1.00 -5.81
C CYS A 507 -33.13 0.05 -6.39
N VAL A 508 -32.02 -0.42 -6.93
CA VAL A 508 -30.90 0.45 -7.31
C VAL A 508 -30.45 0.24 -8.76
N THR A 509 -29.84 1.27 -9.32
CA THR A 509 -29.10 1.19 -10.59
C THR A 509 -27.61 1.26 -10.29
N ILE A 510 -26.81 0.38 -10.91
CA ILE A 510 -25.34 0.44 -10.80
C ILE A 510 -24.83 1.51 -11.76
N ILE A 511 -24.03 2.43 -11.24
CA ILE A 511 -23.50 3.59 -11.98
C ILE A 511 -22.03 3.37 -12.36
N SER A 512 -21.26 2.72 -11.49
CA SER A 512 -19.86 2.35 -11.75
C SER A 512 -19.49 1.13 -10.90
N ASP A 513 -18.74 0.19 -11.47
CA ASP A 513 -18.29 -1.05 -10.84
C ASP A 513 -16.79 -1.35 -11.04
N GLN A 514 -16.06 -0.48 -11.75
CA GLN A 514 -14.66 -0.73 -12.12
C GLN A 514 -13.68 -0.78 -10.93
N TYR A 515 -13.99 -0.07 -9.83
CA TYR A 515 -13.08 0.05 -8.67
C TYR A 515 -13.76 -0.05 -7.30
N ARG A 516 -15.03 0.37 -7.18
CA ARG A 516 -15.92 0.04 -6.07
C ARG A 516 -17.34 0.32 -6.54
N VAL A 517 -18.29 -0.49 -6.09
CA VAL A 517 -19.67 -0.43 -6.55
C VAL A 517 -20.32 0.87 -6.07
N ILE A 518 -20.57 1.76 -7.02
CA ILE A 518 -21.42 2.95 -6.85
C ILE A 518 -22.79 2.62 -7.42
N TYR A 519 -23.82 2.86 -6.62
CA TYR A 519 -25.19 2.66 -7.03
C TYR A 519 -26.06 3.86 -6.69
N GLN A 520 -27.17 3.98 -7.38
CA GLN A 520 -28.16 5.02 -7.19
C GLN A 520 -29.47 4.39 -6.75
N ASP A 521 -30.08 4.90 -5.69
CA ASP A 521 -31.42 4.48 -5.30
C ASP A 521 -32.45 5.05 -6.27
N VAL A 522 -33.30 4.18 -6.82
CA VAL A 522 -34.31 4.52 -7.82
C VAL A 522 -35.68 4.80 -7.18
N ALA A 523 -35.84 4.54 -5.88
CA ALA A 523 -37.11 4.73 -5.18
C ALA A 523 -37.46 6.22 -4.92
N TYR A 524 -36.46 7.11 -4.87
CA TYR A 524 -36.66 8.53 -4.54
C TYR A 524 -36.68 9.40 -5.81
N GLN A 525 -37.89 9.65 -6.34
CA GLN A 525 -38.12 10.32 -7.63
C GLN A 525 -37.75 11.82 -7.71
N SER A 526 -37.17 12.43 -6.67
CA SER A 526 -36.87 13.88 -6.66
C SER A 526 -35.43 14.25 -6.28
N ASP A 527 -34.69 13.38 -5.58
CA ASP A 527 -33.29 13.61 -5.23
C ASP A 527 -32.50 12.34 -5.56
N TYR A 528 -31.64 12.43 -6.58
CA TYR A 528 -30.75 11.34 -6.96
C TYR A 528 -29.65 11.19 -5.92
N TYR A 529 -29.88 10.38 -4.90
CA TYR A 529 -28.85 9.99 -3.94
C TYR A 529 -28.06 8.81 -4.50
N TYR A 530 -26.74 8.97 -4.55
CA TYR A 530 -25.84 7.88 -4.85
C TYR A 530 -25.27 7.34 -3.56
N TYR A 531 -24.87 6.09 -3.61
CA TYR A 531 -24.39 5.35 -2.49
C TYR A 531 -23.18 4.53 -2.89
N MET A 532 -22.29 4.39 -1.94
CA MET A 532 -21.13 3.54 -1.98
C MET A 532 -21.31 2.44 -0.93
N LEU A 533 -20.95 1.21 -1.28
CA LEU A 533 -21.11 0.10 -0.36
C LEU A 533 -19.89 -0.03 0.58
N LYS A 534 -20.10 0.05 1.90
CA LYS A 534 -19.10 -0.23 2.95
C LYS A 534 -19.67 -1.22 3.94
N ASN A 535 -19.05 -2.40 4.09
CA ASN A 535 -19.41 -3.41 5.09
C ASN A 535 -20.92 -3.77 5.10
N GLY A 536 -21.50 -3.93 3.91
CA GLY A 536 -22.92 -4.24 3.74
C GLY A 536 -23.89 -3.07 3.93
N LYS A 537 -23.39 -1.83 4.05
CA LYS A 537 -24.22 -0.61 4.15
C LYS A 537 -23.98 0.33 2.97
N GLY A 538 -25.05 0.95 2.49
CA GLY A 538 -24.97 2.11 1.61
C GLY A 538 -24.58 3.37 2.35
N ILE A 539 -23.38 3.87 2.09
CA ILE A 539 -22.94 5.19 2.51
C ILE A 539 -23.34 6.17 1.42
N LYS A 540 -24.20 7.12 1.77
CA LYS A 540 -24.62 8.19 0.87
C LYS A 540 -23.40 8.98 0.44
N VAL A 541 -23.21 9.10 -0.87
CA VAL A 541 -22.17 9.91 -1.49
C VAL A 541 -22.80 11.23 -1.92
N ASN A 542 -22.24 12.34 -1.46
CA ASN A 542 -22.66 13.65 -1.92
C ASN A 542 -22.04 13.95 -3.29
N PHE A 543 -22.63 13.44 -4.38
CA PHE A 543 -22.24 13.89 -5.71
C PHE A 543 -22.74 15.31 -5.92
N PRO A 544 -21.89 16.28 -6.31
CA PRO A 544 -22.37 17.58 -6.77
C PRO A 544 -22.99 17.36 -8.16
N LEU A 545 -24.26 16.96 -8.19
CA LEU A 545 -24.99 16.82 -9.45
C LEU A 545 -25.47 18.15 -10.02
N ASN A 546 -25.34 19.24 -9.28
CA ASN A 546 -25.60 20.58 -9.78
C ASN A 546 -24.73 21.53 -9.00
N SER A 547 -23.62 21.97 -9.59
CA SER A 547 -23.09 23.26 -9.20
C SER A 547 -23.05 24.15 -10.43
N ASP A 548 -23.97 25.11 -10.47
CA ASP A 548 -23.68 26.45 -10.97
C ASP A 548 -22.68 27.16 -10.03
N ASN A 549 -21.71 26.44 -9.44
CA ASN A 549 -20.62 26.94 -8.60
C ASN A 549 -19.44 25.96 -8.52
#